data_AF-A0A2V9BEY5-F1
#
_entry.id   AF-A0A2V9BEY5-F1
#
_cell.length_a   1.000
_cell.length_b   1.000
_cell.length_c   1.000
_cell.angle_alpha   90.00
_cell.angle_beta   90.00
_cell.angle_gamma   90.00
#
_symmetry.space_group_name_H-M   'P 1'
#
loop_
_entity.id
_entity.type
_entity.pdbx_description
1 polymer ?
#
loop_
_entity_poly.entity_id
_entity_poly.type
_entity_poly.pdbx_seq_one_letter_code
_entity_poly.pdbx_strand_id
1 'polypeptide(L)'
;MGEVTDQPLPVAGWVVARFVELDLPDAVREGTAVANIRPLAWFVLNRVPNPSGDKAQYLVAGIRGPEGQSCDFTMLRVYTWNLKRSRYETAFIENGLCGRLPVTLDKGPKDEPEFRFQTETNEERTYRLIQTVVRRVRKGEPTGSRHGRPANPATR
;
A
#
# COMPACT_ATOMS: atom_id res chain seq x y z
N MET A 1 -37.54 43.10 -1.72
CA MET A 1 -37.00 42.30 -0.60
C MET A 1 -36.14 41.23 -1.23
N GLY A 2 -34.82 41.34 -1.12
CA GLY A 2 -33.90 40.35 -1.68
C GLY A 2 -33.66 39.24 -0.66
N GLU A 3 -33.91 38.01 -1.06
CA GLU A 3 -33.71 36.82 -0.25
C GLU A 3 -32.19 36.57 -0.13
N VAL A 4 -31.64 36.76 1.07
CA VAL A 4 -30.25 36.43 1.39
C VAL A 4 -30.22 34.94 1.67
N THR A 5 -29.73 34.15 0.71
CA THR A 5 -29.48 32.73 0.90
C THR A 5 -28.29 32.56 1.84
N ASP A 6 -28.57 32.16 3.08
CA ASP A 6 -27.58 31.77 4.10
C ASP A 6 -26.97 30.42 3.71
N GLN A 7 -26.05 30.42 2.73
CA GLN A 7 -25.22 29.24 2.47
C GLN A 7 -24.01 29.30 3.39
N PRO A 8 -23.86 28.35 4.33
CA PRO A 8 -22.74 28.37 5.25
C PRO A 8 -21.43 28.24 4.46
N LEU A 9 -20.56 29.24 4.62
CA LEU A 9 -19.22 29.21 4.04
C LEU A 9 -18.47 27.99 4.61
N PRO A 10 -17.80 27.18 3.78
CA PRO A 10 -17.06 26.04 4.26
C PRO A 10 -15.94 26.51 5.20
N VAL A 11 -16.04 26.14 6.48
CA VAL A 11 -15.00 26.40 7.48
C VAL A 11 -13.92 25.34 7.35
N ALA A 12 -12.72 25.76 6.95
CA ALA A 12 -11.52 24.92 7.01
C ALA A 12 -10.79 25.16 8.34
N GLY A 13 -10.28 24.09 8.95
CA GLY A 13 -9.53 24.14 10.20
C GLY A 13 -8.47 23.05 10.27
N TRP A 14 -7.62 23.11 11.29
CA TRP A 14 -6.55 22.14 11.52
C TRP A 14 -6.92 21.19 12.65
N VAL A 15 -6.58 19.92 12.51
CA VAL A 15 -6.65 18.91 13.58
C VAL A 15 -5.25 18.38 13.85
N VAL A 16 -4.94 18.10 15.12
CA VAL A 16 -3.69 17.43 15.48
C VAL A 16 -3.84 15.94 15.18
N ALA A 17 -2.97 15.40 14.32
CA ALA A 17 -3.07 14.03 13.81
C ALA A 17 -3.14 12.94 14.89
N ARG A 18 -2.64 13.18 16.11
CA ARG A 18 -2.75 12.23 17.23
C ARG A 18 -4.18 12.03 17.76
N PHE A 19 -5.10 12.93 17.44
CA PHE A 19 -6.52 12.82 17.80
C PHE A 19 -7.37 12.24 16.67
N VAL A 20 -6.73 11.80 15.58
CA VAL A 20 -7.41 11.14 14.46
C VAL A 20 -7.08 9.65 14.52
N GLU A 21 -8.12 8.84 14.66
CA GLU A 21 -8.02 7.39 14.57
C GLU A 21 -8.55 6.92 13.21
N LEU A 22 -7.80 6.02 12.58
CA LEU A 22 -8.23 5.38 11.34
C LEU A 22 -9.12 4.18 11.67
N ASP A 23 -10.26 4.07 10.99
CA ASP A 23 -11.01 2.83 11.00
C ASP A 23 -10.31 1.81 10.10
N LEU A 24 -9.54 0.92 10.72
CA LEU A 24 -8.71 -0.07 10.03
C LEU A 24 -9.46 -1.38 9.84
N PRO A 25 -9.41 -2.01 8.66
CA PRO A 25 -9.81 -3.40 8.49
C PRO A 25 -9.03 -4.32 9.45
N ASP A 26 -9.67 -5.36 9.97
CA ASP A 26 -9.07 -6.25 10.99
C ASP A 26 -7.68 -6.77 10.61
N ALA A 27 -7.49 -7.17 9.35
CA ALA A 27 -6.22 -7.64 8.83
C ALA A 27 -5.09 -6.59 8.95
N VAL A 28 -5.42 -5.32 8.67
CA VAL A 28 -4.50 -4.20 8.81
C VAL A 28 -4.26 -3.93 10.29
N ARG A 29 -5.33 -3.83 11.09
CA ARG A 29 -5.27 -3.55 12.54
C ARG A 29 -4.36 -4.54 13.27
N GLU A 30 -4.60 -5.84 13.10
CA GLU A 30 -3.81 -6.92 13.70
C GLU A 30 -2.36 -6.87 13.19
N GLY A 31 -2.19 -6.79 11.87
CA GLY A 31 -0.88 -6.78 11.23
C GLY A 31 0.00 -5.60 11.63
N THR A 32 -0.59 -4.43 11.88
CA THR A 32 0.15 -3.22 12.30
C THR A 32 0.41 -3.20 13.80
N ALA A 33 -0.53 -3.72 14.62
CA ALA A 33 -0.35 -3.84 16.07
C ALA A 33 0.83 -4.76 16.42
N VAL A 34 0.87 -5.97 15.83
CA VAL A 34 1.98 -6.93 16.02
C VAL A 34 3.32 -6.35 15.59
N ALA A 35 3.30 -5.50 14.58
CA ALA A 35 4.50 -4.89 14.02
C ALA A 35 4.92 -3.58 14.72
N ASN A 36 4.17 -3.12 15.72
CA ASN A 36 4.32 -1.83 16.37
C ASN A 36 4.45 -0.69 15.34
N ILE A 37 3.49 -0.65 14.41
CA ILE A 37 3.39 0.37 13.37
C ILE A 37 2.22 1.26 13.72
N ARG A 38 2.42 2.58 13.62
CA ARG A 38 1.31 3.52 13.58
C ARG A 38 0.87 3.73 12.12
N PRO A 39 -0.31 3.27 11.72
CA PRO A 39 -0.81 3.47 10.36
C PRO A 39 -1.21 4.93 10.15
N LEU A 40 -0.88 5.48 8.98
CA LEU A 40 -1.24 6.85 8.58
C LEU A 40 -2.17 6.86 7.38
N ALA A 41 -2.07 5.84 6.53
CA ALA A 41 -3.02 5.58 5.47
C ALA A 41 -3.09 4.08 5.18
N TRP A 42 -4.24 3.63 4.69
CA TRP A 42 -4.43 2.28 4.18
C TRP A 42 -5.27 2.32 2.90
N PHE A 43 -5.04 1.33 2.05
CA PHE A 43 -5.63 1.28 0.71
C PHE A 43 -6.04 -0.15 0.38
N VAL A 44 -7.17 -0.33 -0.32
CA VAL A 44 -7.49 -1.59 -0.98
C VAL A 44 -6.76 -1.61 -2.32
N LEU A 45 -5.83 -2.55 -2.49
CA LEU A 45 -5.11 -2.73 -3.75
C LEU A 45 -6.00 -3.43 -4.79
N ASN A 46 -6.65 -4.51 -4.36
CA ASN A 46 -7.61 -5.30 -5.14
C ASN A 46 -8.41 -6.22 -4.21
N ARG A 47 -9.28 -7.02 -4.80
CA ARG A 47 -9.98 -8.12 -4.14
C ARG A 47 -9.69 -9.42 -4.87
N VAL A 48 -9.46 -10.50 -4.11
CA VAL A 48 -9.27 -11.86 -4.65
C VAL A 48 -10.50 -12.72 -4.34
N PRO A 49 -11.00 -13.50 -5.31
CA PRO A 49 -12.14 -14.38 -5.09
C PRO A 49 -11.87 -15.41 -3.98
N ASN A 50 -12.86 -15.64 -3.12
CA ASN A 50 -12.82 -16.66 -2.08
C ASN A 50 -14.22 -17.24 -1.87
N PRO A 51 -14.36 -18.55 -1.53
CA PRO A 51 -15.68 -19.17 -1.34
C PRO A 51 -16.58 -18.46 -0.31
N SER A 52 -15.99 -17.81 0.69
CA SER A 52 -16.71 -17.04 1.72
C SER A 52 -16.84 -15.54 1.36
N GLY A 53 -16.69 -15.20 0.09
CA GLY A 53 -16.72 -13.84 -0.43
C GLY A 53 -15.33 -13.23 -0.61
N ASP A 54 -15.25 -12.34 -1.60
CA ASP A 54 -14.02 -11.69 -2.03
C ASP A 54 -13.22 -11.06 -0.88
N LYS A 55 -11.91 -11.32 -0.85
CA LYS A 55 -11.00 -10.82 0.18
C LYS A 55 -10.17 -9.67 -0.37
N ALA A 56 -10.29 -8.50 0.25
CA ALA A 56 -9.46 -7.35 -0.08
C ALA A 56 -8.01 -7.59 0.32
N GLN A 57 -7.07 -7.11 -0.50
CA GLN A 57 -5.64 -7.05 -0.19
C GLN A 57 -5.28 -5.58 0.04
N TYR A 58 -4.40 -5.33 1.01
CA TYR A 58 -4.21 -3.99 1.54
C TYR A 58 -2.78 -3.50 1.43
N LEU A 59 -2.61 -2.22 1.11
CA LEU A 59 -1.38 -1.47 1.32
C LEU A 59 -1.56 -0.60 2.57
N VAL A 60 -0.50 -0.49 3.37
CA VAL A 60 -0.43 0.38 4.53
C VAL A 60 0.82 1.24 4.44
N ALA A 61 0.62 2.55 4.53
CA ALA A 61 1.68 3.51 4.79
C ALA A 61 1.64 3.88 6.28
N GLY A 62 2.79 3.84 6.93
CA GLY A 62 2.86 4.09 8.35
C GLY A 62 4.20 4.64 8.79
N ILE A 63 4.32 4.88 10.08
CA ILE A 63 5.57 5.28 10.71
C ILE A 63 5.97 4.31 11.81
N ARG A 64 7.29 4.18 11.97
CA ARG A 64 7.91 3.60 13.16
C ARG A 64 8.78 4.69 13.80
N GLY A 65 8.55 4.94 15.09
CA GLY A 65 9.32 5.94 15.85
C GLY A 65 8.48 7.15 16.30
N PRO A 66 9.15 8.21 16.80
CA PRO A 66 8.48 9.37 17.38
C PRO A 66 7.70 10.18 16.34
N GLU A 67 6.72 10.96 16.82
CA GLU A 67 5.94 11.89 16.00
C GLU A 67 6.81 13.07 15.50
N GLY A 68 6.38 13.73 14.43
CA GLY A 68 7.03 14.96 13.93
C GLY A 68 8.25 14.72 13.03
N GLN A 69 8.38 13.53 12.45
CA GLN A 69 9.44 13.28 11.45
C GLN A 69 9.19 14.09 10.17
N SER A 70 10.27 14.39 9.45
CA SER A 70 10.21 15.13 8.18
C SER A 70 9.45 14.38 7.10
N CYS A 71 9.42 13.04 7.16
CA CYS A 71 8.74 12.14 6.24
C CYS A 71 7.26 11.98 6.63
N ASP A 72 6.37 11.92 5.65
CA ASP A 72 4.95 11.66 5.92
C ASP A 72 4.75 10.20 6.35
N PHE A 73 5.54 9.28 5.80
CA PHE A 73 5.61 7.89 6.24
C PHE A 73 7.01 7.30 6.05
N THR A 74 7.36 6.30 6.85
CA THR A 74 8.72 5.70 6.86
C THR A 74 8.77 4.21 6.55
N MET A 75 7.61 3.62 6.30
CA MET A 75 7.48 2.21 5.96
C MET A 75 6.26 1.97 5.08
N LEU A 76 6.31 0.85 4.34
CA LEU A 76 5.17 0.29 3.62
C LEU A 76 5.00 -1.19 3.96
N ARG A 77 3.77 -1.63 4.11
CA ARG A 77 3.43 -3.05 4.23
C ARG A 77 2.28 -3.41 3.32
N VAL A 78 2.35 -4.61 2.73
CA VAL A 78 1.24 -5.17 1.97
C VAL A 78 0.76 -6.45 2.64
N TYR A 79 -0.55 -6.52 2.86
CA TYR A 79 -1.24 -7.67 3.43
C TYR A 79 -2.08 -8.34 2.35
N THR A 80 -1.80 -9.61 2.06
CA THR A 80 -2.52 -10.39 1.05
C THR A 80 -3.24 -11.57 1.69
N TRP A 81 -4.41 -11.92 1.15
CA TRP A 81 -5.10 -13.15 1.54
C TRP A 81 -4.43 -14.39 0.93
N ASN A 82 -4.08 -15.36 1.78
CA ASN A 82 -3.60 -16.67 1.33
C ASN A 82 -4.77 -17.64 1.25
N LEU A 83 -5.17 -18.01 0.02
CA LEU A 83 -6.30 -18.92 -0.23
C LEU A 83 -6.13 -20.32 0.36
N LYS A 84 -4.89 -20.83 0.45
CA LYS A 84 -4.62 -22.19 0.96
C LYS A 84 -4.69 -22.25 2.48
N ARG A 85 -4.29 -21.17 3.15
CA ARG A 85 -4.21 -21.09 4.61
C ARG A 85 -5.39 -20.35 5.25
N SER A 86 -6.27 -19.79 4.43
CA SER A 86 -7.43 -19.01 4.86
C SER A 86 -7.09 -17.93 5.88
N ARG A 87 -5.99 -17.21 5.66
CA ARG A 87 -5.54 -16.12 6.53
C ARG A 87 -4.81 -15.04 5.75
N TYR A 88 -4.72 -13.85 6.34
CA TYR A 88 -3.86 -12.79 5.85
C TYR A 88 -2.39 -13.08 6.15
N GLU A 89 -1.53 -12.70 5.21
CA GLU A 89 -0.07 -12.78 5.35
C GLU A 89 0.56 -11.45 4.93
N THR A 90 1.71 -11.13 5.52
CA THR A 90 2.50 -9.95 5.10
C THR A 90 3.29 -10.31 3.84
N ALA A 91 2.85 -9.84 2.69
CA ALA A 91 3.47 -10.09 1.39
C ALA A 91 4.68 -9.19 1.11
N PHE A 92 4.73 -8.03 1.74
CA PHE A 92 5.78 -7.03 1.51
C PHE A 92 6.02 -6.17 2.74
N ILE A 93 7.29 -5.84 2.96
CA ILE A 93 7.73 -4.89 3.97
C ILE A 93 8.84 -4.05 3.34
N GLU A 94 8.66 -2.74 3.34
CA GLU A 94 9.72 -1.76 3.10
C GLU A 94 9.84 -0.91 4.36
N ASN A 95 11.06 -0.79 4.89
CA ASN A 95 11.35 0.03 6.07
C ASN A 95 12.46 1.03 5.72
N GLY A 96 12.53 2.14 6.45
CA GLY A 96 13.64 3.10 6.32
C GLY A 96 13.59 3.90 5.03
N LEU A 97 12.41 4.04 4.43
CA LEU A 97 12.17 4.96 3.33
C LEU A 97 11.73 6.32 3.91
N CYS A 98 11.86 7.41 3.15
CA CYS A 98 11.23 8.69 3.48
C CYS A 98 10.20 9.03 2.39
N GLY A 99 8.93 8.75 2.67
CA GLY A 99 7.84 8.84 1.70
C GLY A 99 6.96 10.07 1.95
N ARG A 100 6.42 10.61 0.85
CA ARG A 100 5.48 11.72 0.83
C ARG A 100 4.12 11.25 0.36
N LEU A 101 3.07 11.74 1.02
CA LEU A 101 1.70 11.61 0.56
C LEU A 101 1.46 12.58 -0.61
N PRO A 102 0.50 12.28 -1.50
CA PRO A 102 -0.35 11.09 -1.50
C PRO A 102 0.35 9.84 -2.03
N VAL A 103 -0.03 8.68 -1.49
CA VAL A 103 0.14 7.41 -2.20
C VAL A 103 -1.00 7.30 -3.20
N THR A 104 -0.65 7.07 -4.47
CA THR A 104 -1.61 6.92 -5.57
C THR A 104 -1.69 5.46 -5.99
N LEU A 105 -2.91 5.00 -6.28
CA LEU A 105 -3.18 3.65 -6.78
C LEU A 105 -3.45 3.69 -8.27
N ASP A 106 -2.97 2.68 -8.98
CA ASP A 106 -3.21 2.50 -10.41
C ASP A 106 -3.26 1.00 -10.76
N LYS A 107 -3.43 0.70 -12.05
CA LYS A 107 -3.37 -0.64 -12.62
C LYS A 107 -2.17 -0.74 -13.56
N GLY A 108 -1.38 -1.78 -13.37
CA GLY A 108 -0.29 -2.14 -14.26
C GLY A 108 -0.79 -2.65 -15.62
N PRO A 109 0.13 -2.97 -16.55
CA PRO A 109 -0.22 -3.38 -17.91
C PRO A 109 -1.11 -4.63 -18.03
N LYS A 110 -1.13 -5.51 -17.01
CA LYS A 110 -1.99 -6.70 -16.96
C LYS A 110 -3.04 -6.58 -15.86
N ASP A 111 -3.50 -5.35 -15.58
CA ASP A 111 -4.47 -5.04 -14.53
C ASP A 111 -3.98 -5.39 -13.11
N GLU A 112 -2.66 -5.51 -12.94
CA GLU A 112 -2.07 -5.77 -11.62
C GLU A 112 -2.17 -4.52 -10.74
N PRO A 113 -2.47 -4.64 -9.43
CA PRO A 113 -2.51 -3.49 -8.56
C PRO A 113 -1.15 -2.80 -8.48
N GLU A 114 -1.13 -1.50 -8.71
CA GLU A 114 0.07 -0.67 -8.68
C GLU A 114 -0.13 0.47 -7.68
N PHE A 115 0.94 0.84 -6.98
CA PHE A 115 0.95 2.01 -6.11
C PHE A 115 2.24 2.80 -6.27
N ARG A 116 2.12 4.12 -6.13
CA ARG A 116 3.21 5.08 -6.37
C ARG A 116 3.17 6.23 -5.38
N PHE A 117 4.33 6.74 -5.04
CA PHE A 117 4.51 7.87 -4.12
C PHE A 117 5.83 8.60 -4.41
N GLN A 118 5.94 9.82 -3.92
CA GLN A 118 7.16 10.62 -4.00
C GLN A 118 8.04 10.38 -2.78
N THR A 119 9.36 10.36 -2.97
CA THR A 119 10.32 10.40 -1.85
C THR A 119 10.63 11.84 -1.43
N GLU A 120 11.39 12.00 -0.35
CA GLU A 120 11.97 13.30 0.03
C GLU A 120 12.80 13.97 -1.07
N THR A 121 13.39 13.18 -1.98
CA THR A 121 14.20 13.67 -3.10
C THR A 121 13.37 13.97 -4.35
N ASN A 122 12.03 13.94 -4.26
CA ASN A 122 11.11 14.03 -5.39
C ASN A 122 11.34 12.92 -6.45
N GLU A 123 11.85 11.76 -6.02
CA GLU A 123 11.89 10.56 -6.84
C GLU A 123 10.56 9.82 -6.72
N GLU A 124 9.91 9.54 -7.86
CA GLU A 124 8.72 8.70 -7.86
C GLU A 124 9.12 7.22 -7.74
N ARG A 125 8.57 6.54 -6.74
CA ARG A 125 8.71 5.09 -6.59
C ARG A 125 7.40 4.41 -6.92
N THR A 126 7.46 3.47 -7.84
CA THR A 126 6.32 2.66 -8.27
C THR A 126 6.52 1.20 -7.86
N TYR A 127 5.47 0.58 -7.35
CA TYR A 127 5.44 -0.81 -6.92
C TYR A 127 4.21 -1.50 -7.46
N ARG A 128 4.35 -2.77 -7.86
CA ARG A 128 3.28 -3.57 -8.44
C ARG A 128 3.11 -4.87 -7.68
N LEU A 129 1.87 -5.23 -7.38
CA LEU A 129 1.51 -6.52 -6.79
C LEU A 129 1.25 -7.54 -7.91
N ILE A 130 2.19 -8.46 -8.10
CA ILE A 130 2.04 -9.57 -9.05
C ILE A 130 1.74 -10.83 -8.23
N GLN A 131 0.49 -11.30 -8.34
CA GLN A 131 -0.06 -12.38 -7.51
C GLN A 131 -0.01 -12.04 -6.01
N THR A 132 0.96 -12.57 -5.27
CA THR A 132 1.17 -12.31 -3.83
C THR A 132 2.52 -11.67 -3.56
N VAL A 133 3.21 -11.18 -4.59
CA VAL A 133 4.56 -10.62 -4.48
C VAL A 133 4.55 -9.19 -4.98
N VAL A 134 5.02 -8.26 -4.14
CA VAL A 134 5.21 -6.87 -4.52
C VAL A 134 6.59 -6.70 -5.14
N ARG A 135 6.67 -6.00 -6.27
CA ARG A 135 7.92 -5.68 -6.96
C ARG A 135 8.00 -4.19 -7.21
N ARG A 136 9.17 -3.58 -6.96
CA ARG A 136 9.45 -2.21 -7.38
C ARG A 136 9.64 -2.18 -8.90
N VAL A 137 8.93 -1.30 -9.58
CA VAL A 137 9.05 -1.10 -11.03
C VAL A 137 10.13 -0.05 -11.26
N ARG A 138 11.18 -0.39 -12.02
CA ARG A 138 12.20 0.58 -12.45
C ARG A 138 11.85 1.13 -13.83
N LYS A 139 12.07 2.42 -14.05
CA LYS A 139 11.97 3.02 -15.39
C LYS A 139 12.92 2.28 -16.34
N GLY A 140 12.36 1.60 -17.35
CA GLY A 140 13.11 0.87 -18.37
C GLY A 140 13.19 -0.66 -18.22
N GLU A 141 12.51 -1.27 -17.24
CA GLU A 141 12.50 -2.73 -17.11
C GLU A 141 11.49 -3.39 -18.09
N PRO A 142 11.93 -4.20 -19.07
CA PRO A 142 11.01 -4.90 -19.96
C PRO A 142 10.22 -5.93 -19.17
N THR A 143 8.92 -5.96 -19.44
CA THR A 143 7.94 -6.78 -18.71
C THR A 143 8.12 -8.26 -19.07
N GLY A 144 9.01 -8.95 -18.37
CA GLY A 144 9.07 -10.41 -18.31
C GLY A 144 10.05 -11.09 -19.26
N SER A 145 11.23 -11.43 -18.73
CA SER A 145 11.97 -12.60 -19.18
C SER A 145 11.56 -13.78 -18.29
N ARG A 146 10.79 -14.73 -18.86
CA ARG A 146 10.77 -16.10 -18.32
C ARG A 146 12.21 -16.60 -18.43
N HIS A 147 12.92 -16.70 -17.31
CA HIS A 147 14.12 -17.52 -17.24
C HIS A 147 13.71 -18.96 -17.54
N GLY A 148 13.94 -19.38 -18.79
CA GLY A 148 13.92 -20.77 -19.18
C GLY A 148 14.97 -21.50 -18.35
N ARG A 149 14.51 -22.47 -17.55
CA ARG A 149 15.37 -23.42 -16.85
C ARG A 149 16.27 -24.11 -17.89
N PRO A 150 17.61 -24.05 -17.79
CA PRO A 150 18.44 -24.83 -18.69
C PRO A 150 18.18 -26.32 -18.42
N ALA A 151 17.89 -27.06 -19.48
CA ALA A 151 17.79 -28.51 -19.45
C ALA A 151 19.16 -29.09 -19.08
N ASN A 152 19.17 -29.93 -18.05
CA ASN A 152 20.37 -30.64 -17.61
C ASN A 152 20.70 -31.74 -18.65
N PRO A 153 21.90 -31.76 -19.27
CA PRO A 153 22.28 -32.88 -20.12
C PRO A 153 22.53 -34.11 -19.24
N ALA A 154 21.78 -35.18 -19.49
CA ALA A 154 22.01 -36.49 -18.90
C ALA A 154 23.36 -37.03 -19.39
N THR A 155 24.29 -37.25 -18.46
CA THR A 155 25.56 -37.92 -18.70
C THR A 155 25.32 -39.42 -18.92
N ARG A 156 25.99 -39.97 -19.94
CA ARG A 156 26.01 -41.39 -20.30
C ARG A 156 27.21 -42.07 -19.65
#